data_AF-A0A2P4P770-F1
#
_entry.id   AF-A0A2P4P770-F1
#
_cell.length_a   1.000
_cell.length_b   1.000
_cell.length_c   1.000
_cell.angle_alpha   90.00
_cell.angle_beta   90.00
_cell.angle_gamma   90.00
#
_symmetry.space_group_name_H-M   'P 1'
#
loop_
_entity.id
_entity.type
_entity.pdbx_description
1 polymer ?
#
loop_
_entity_poly.entity_id
_entity_poly.type
_entity_poly.pdbx_seq_one_letter_code
_entity_poly.pdbx_strand_id
1 'polypeptide(L)'
;MDQSNSMDVDPISTPRVSRSQETPRHYTPSSLYATTQSYSSDLFVPSIVNSSIASLETNLNDGIYFGNDIILKYAEVYENTRSQEDITAVPKTYEQMCDEYYKTFREESSGMFNSDPRGYQIWEAERNTWNLLKLLSQYRFTPIKNIDEARKPFQTDGQLLCELLAINKDFAEAWIVRQWLWKIAPEFITVETNPEYRAFTKNAILLNLKKGDSEEYKYLDPDGVHRTQRALDSLDQEHEKELARSIFEYLRRGQVDDAMDISDKNGHFWRTASMSGIILYNEKVDDDVISTIGNINRHIWRTTCYHCANQENLYIYDRAIYGVLSGDYENIIPVCRTWEDHIWAYYHSLIECQQDEYFSKHVRHMGVNEDDDLPINIKSTTPNKIFEMVESKRIDRDPDIERFHIIQKLIILNDSKELVKQLKEELIDKRLSREDETAYFHFLRLATHLILYLRDLMLPTPDKESDHIIKLYTELLIEYRQNKLIALYASKLPRDTSIEIYALFLKDVMASYAERHKLFILAEQYGLNVIAIARKTFDLIFQEIETADKHGAVFDVRIISLKEPIKQTEIIQIRALEWLTFNKEQHREALKLGNTLCRRFL
;
A
#
# COMPACT_ATOMS: atom_id res chain seq x y z
N MET A 1 46.51 -83.38 -1.59
CA MET A 1 46.97 -83.95 -0.31
C MET A 1 46.90 -82.80 0.67
N ASP A 2 45.93 -82.63 1.57
CA ASP A 2 44.85 -83.46 2.15
C ASP A 2 43.71 -82.49 2.56
N GLN A 3 42.43 -82.74 2.22
CA GLN A 3 41.35 -83.25 3.11
C GLN A 3 41.50 -82.85 4.59
N SER A 4 40.54 -82.24 5.30
CA SER A 4 39.15 -82.71 5.51
C SER A 4 38.24 -81.69 6.26
N ASN A 5 36.95 -81.65 5.87
CA ASN A 5 35.67 -81.46 6.60
C ASN A 5 35.64 -80.93 8.06
N SER A 6 34.72 -79.99 8.36
CA SER A 6 33.36 -80.30 8.88
C SER A 6 32.44 -79.07 8.94
N MET A 7 31.14 -79.32 8.72
CA MET A 7 30.00 -78.40 8.92
C MET A 7 29.77 -78.10 10.41
N ASP A 8 29.18 -76.95 10.74
CA ASP A 8 27.91 -76.90 11.52
C ASP A 8 27.38 -75.45 11.73
N VAL A 9 26.14 -75.24 11.25
CA VAL A 9 24.96 -74.63 11.90
C VAL A 9 25.06 -73.20 12.50
N ASP A 10 24.33 -72.27 11.87
CA ASP A 10 23.85 -70.98 12.45
C ASP A 10 22.94 -71.19 13.67
N PRO A 11 22.93 -70.27 14.65
CA PRO A 11 21.82 -69.31 14.66
C PRO A 11 22.17 -67.90 15.20
N ILE A 12 21.57 -66.90 14.54
CA ILE A 12 20.91 -65.71 15.13
C ILE A 12 21.67 -65.03 16.29
N SER A 13 22.33 -63.91 15.97
CA SER A 13 22.49 -62.81 16.92
C SER A 13 22.54 -61.45 16.23
N THR A 14 21.67 -60.58 16.73
CA THR A 14 21.59 -59.14 16.46
C THR A 14 22.92 -58.43 16.79
N PRO A 15 23.28 -57.37 16.03
CA PRO A 15 24.10 -56.28 16.55
C PRO A 15 23.24 -55.02 16.67
N ARG A 16 22.91 -54.63 17.90
CA ARG A 16 23.54 -53.50 18.63
C ARG A 16 23.64 -52.22 17.80
N VAL A 17 22.63 -51.36 18.02
CA VAL A 17 22.64 -49.93 17.73
C VAL A 17 23.76 -49.27 18.54
N SER A 18 24.84 -48.88 17.86
CA SER A 18 25.79 -47.91 18.35
C SER A 18 25.25 -46.50 18.07
N ARG A 19 24.87 -45.79 19.13
CA ARG A 19 24.55 -44.36 19.16
C ARG A 19 25.71 -43.55 18.56
N SER A 20 25.56 -43.05 17.34
CA SER A 20 26.17 -41.80 16.93
C SER A 20 25.21 -40.67 17.33
N GLN A 21 25.73 -39.71 18.09
CA GLN A 21 25.05 -38.45 18.36
C GLN A 21 24.92 -37.69 17.03
N GLU A 22 23.75 -37.74 16.41
CA GLU A 22 23.40 -36.82 15.33
C GLU A 22 23.02 -35.47 15.95
N THR A 23 23.90 -34.50 15.79
CA THR A 23 23.57 -33.08 15.97
C THR A 23 22.54 -32.68 14.91
N PRO A 24 21.45 -31.97 15.27
CA PRO A 24 20.45 -31.54 14.30
C PRO A 24 21.11 -30.60 13.28
N ARG A 25 21.06 -30.98 12.00
CA ARG A 25 21.39 -30.08 10.89
C ARG A 25 20.28 -29.02 10.86
N HIS A 26 20.54 -27.88 11.48
CA HIS A 26 19.79 -26.66 11.22
C HIS A 26 20.02 -26.27 9.77
N TYR A 27 19.06 -26.63 8.90
CA TYR A 27 18.92 -25.96 7.61
C TYR A 27 18.50 -24.52 7.92
N THR A 28 19.36 -23.57 7.61
CA THR A 28 18.97 -22.18 7.39
C THR A 28 18.90 -21.96 5.88
N PRO A 29 17.72 -22.05 5.25
CA PRO A 29 17.57 -21.67 3.85
C PRO A 29 17.52 -20.14 3.79
N SER A 30 18.59 -19.54 3.28
CA SER A 30 18.58 -18.15 2.87
C SER A 30 17.53 -17.99 1.75
N SER A 31 16.47 -17.27 2.07
CA SER A 31 15.39 -16.89 1.17
C SER A 31 15.91 -16.35 -0.18
N LEU A 32 15.65 -17.08 -1.25
CA LEU A 32 15.85 -16.62 -2.63
C LEU A 32 14.68 -15.79 -3.15
N TYR A 33 13.65 -15.57 -2.33
CA TYR A 33 12.61 -14.56 -2.52
C TYR A 33 12.87 -13.27 -1.71
N ALA A 34 13.89 -13.23 -0.85
CA ALA A 34 14.23 -12.09 0.01
C ALA A 34 15.71 -11.69 -0.01
N THR A 35 16.41 -11.87 -1.14
CA THR A 35 17.78 -11.34 -1.29
C THR A 35 17.81 -10.12 -2.21
N THR A 36 17.52 -8.94 -1.63
CA THR A 36 18.22 -7.71 -2.05
C THR A 36 19.36 -7.51 -1.06
N GLN A 37 20.59 -7.54 -1.56
CA GLN A 37 21.78 -7.31 -0.76
C GLN A 37 21.70 -5.93 -0.09
N SER A 38 21.90 -5.97 1.21
CA SER A 38 22.25 -4.88 2.11
C SER A 38 23.15 -3.82 1.47
N TYR A 39 22.63 -2.58 1.40
CA TYR A 39 23.46 -1.39 1.42
C TYR A 39 23.11 -0.57 2.66
N SER A 40 24.01 -0.65 3.64
CA SER A 40 24.32 0.35 4.67
C SER A 40 23.19 0.85 5.58
N SER A 41 22.83 0.03 6.57
CA SER A 41 22.43 0.52 7.88
C SER A 41 23.69 0.68 8.74
N ASP A 42 24.15 1.91 8.96
CA ASP A 42 24.88 2.32 10.16
C ASP A 42 25.09 3.83 10.11
N LEU A 43 24.42 4.54 11.02
CA LEU A 43 24.96 5.68 11.78
C LEU A 43 23.97 6.04 12.91
N PHE A 44 24.32 5.59 14.11
CA PHE A 44 23.92 6.11 15.43
C PHE A 44 24.10 7.65 15.50
N VAL A 45 23.36 8.47 16.28
CA VAL A 45 23.26 8.57 17.75
C VAL A 45 22.04 9.45 18.13
N PRO A 46 21.35 9.21 19.26
CA PRO A 46 20.20 10.00 19.72
C PRO A 46 20.60 11.22 20.58
N SER A 47 19.93 12.36 20.39
CA SER A 47 19.85 13.44 21.40
C SER A 47 18.60 14.30 21.18
N ILE A 48 17.50 13.96 21.85
CA ILE A 48 16.34 14.86 21.99
C ILE A 48 16.63 15.76 23.19
N VAL A 49 16.86 17.04 22.92
CA VAL A 49 16.86 18.10 23.92
C VAL A 49 15.41 18.47 24.21
N ASN A 50 15.05 18.41 25.49
CA ASN A 50 13.80 18.92 26.04
C ASN A 50 13.51 20.36 25.58
N SER A 51 12.27 20.60 25.15
CA SER A 51 11.63 21.89 25.39
C SER A 51 10.14 21.68 25.66
N SER A 52 9.80 21.76 26.94
CA SER A 52 8.44 21.87 27.45
C SER A 52 7.80 23.18 26.98
N ILE A 53 6.59 23.15 26.42
CA ILE A 53 5.61 24.21 26.63
C ILE A 53 4.24 23.58 26.87
N ALA A 54 3.65 24.03 27.96
CA ALA A 54 2.49 23.54 28.65
C ALA A 54 1.19 23.52 27.83
N SER A 55 0.43 22.46 28.12
CA SER A 55 -1.02 22.33 28.02
C SER A 55 -1.78 23.57 28.47
N LEU A 56 -2.77 23.98 27.68
CA LEU A 56 -3.94 24.72 28.14
C LEU A 56 -5.18 24.02 27.60
N GLU A 57 -5.91 23.43 28.54
CA GLU A 57 -7.19 22.77 28.36
C GLU A 57 -8.26 23.75 27.87
N THR A 58 -9.04 23.33 26.87
CA THR A 58 -10.45 23.71 26.76
C THR A 58 -11.23 22.51 26.22
N ASN A 59 -11.94 21.84 27.12
CA ASN A 59 -12.97 20.84 26.83
C ASN A 59 -14.02 21.42 25.87
N LEU A 60 -14.29 20.75 24.74
CA LEU A 60 -15.58 20.71 24.00
C LEU A 60 -15.43 19.85 22.70
N ASN A 61 -16.24 18.78 22.62
CA ASN A 61 -16.52 17.87 21.48
C ASN A 61 -15.40 16.95 20.94
N ASP A 62 -15.48 15.69 21.34
CA ASP A 62 -14.54 14.58 21.02
C ASP A 62 -14.40 14.20 19.53
N GLY A 63 -15.16 14.79 18.60
CA GLY A 63 -14.97 14.56 17.15
C GLY A 63 -14.03 15.56 16.46
N ILE A 64 -13.97 16.80 16.97
CA ILE A 64 -13.27 17.92 16.31
C ILE A 64 -11.80 18.02 16.77
N TYR A 65 -11.50 17.51 17.97
CA TYR A 65 -10.16 17.58 18.54
C TYR A 65 -9.14 16.67 17.81
N PHE A 66 -9.57 15.49 17.33
CA PHE A 66 -8.68 14.54 16.65
C PHE A 66 -8.25 15.01 15.25
N GLY A 67 -9.15 15.64 14.48
CA GLY A 67 -8.81 16.15 13.15
C GLY A 67 -7.73 17.25 13.17
N ASN A 68 -7.71 18.06 14.23
CA ASN A 68 -6.80 19.21 14.32
C ASN A 68 -5.34 18.80 14.54
N ASP A 69 -5.06 17.83 15.42
CA ASP A 69 -3.70 17.32 15.64
C ASP A 69 -3.16 16.59 14.41
N ILE A 70 -4.04 15.83 13.75
CA ILE A 70 -3.72 15.10 12.52
C ILE A 70 -3.31 16.07 11.40
N ILE A 71 -4.10 17.11 11.13
CA ILE A 71 -3.78 18.09 10.09
C ILE A 71 -2.43 18.76 10.38
N LEU A 72 -2.22 19.18 11.64
CA LEU A 72 -0.98 19.87 12.03
C LEU A 72 0.23 18.99 11.77
N LYS A 73 0.19 17.72 12.17
CA LYS A 73 1.29 16.77 11.90
C LYS A 73 1.55 16.57 10.40
N TYR A 74 0.51 16.46 9.57
CA TYR A 74 0.68 16.34 8.12
C TYR A 74 1.33 17.59 7.50
N ALA A 75 0.95 18.78 7.98
CA ALA A 75 1.55 20.04 7.57
C ALA A 75 3.01 20.16 8.03
N GLU A 76 3.32 19.79 9.27
CA GLU A 76 4.69 19.77 9.80
C GLU A 76 5.61 18.86 8.98
N VAL A 77 5.14 17.64 8.65
CA VAL A 77 5.90 16.72 7.79
C VAL A 77 6.13 17.33 6.41
N TYR A 78 5.12 17.98 5.82
CA TYR A 78 5.25 18.64 4.53
C TYR A 78 6.30 19.77 4.54
N GLU A 79 6.29 20.61 5.58
CA GLU A 79 7.25 21.71 5.73
C GLU A 79 8.69 21.23 6.03
N ASN A 80 8.82 20.24 6.91
CA ASN A 80 10.12 19.68 7.30
C ASN A 80 10.80 19.00 6.12
N THR A 81 10.05 18.26 5.30
CA THR A 81 10.62 17.53 4.17
C THR A 81 11.18 18.48 3.11
N ARG A 82 10.53 19.62 2.88
CA ARG A 82 11.03 20.65 1.97
C ARG A 82 12.32 21.31 2.48
N SER A 83 12.49 21.38 3.80
CA SER A 83 13.69 21.91 4.43
C SER A 83 14.88 20.93 4.34
N GLN A 84 14.60 19.63 4.19
CA GLN A 84 15.60 18.55 4.15
C GLN A 84 15.92 18.06 2.73
N GLU A 85 15.24 18.55 1.69
CA GLU A 85 15.38 18.17 0.26
C GLU A 85 15.15 16.67 -0.07
N ASP A 86 14.81 15.82 0.91
CA ASP A 86 14.51 14.40 0.69
C ASP A 86 13.01 14.16 0.41
N ILE A 87 12.57 14.54 -0.79
CA ILE A 87 11.19 14.36 -1.25
C ILE A 87 10.79 12.87 -1.23
N THR A 88 11.74 11.97 -1.45
CA THR A 88 11.47 10.52 -1.53
C THR A 88 11.10 9.90 -0.19
N ALA A 89 11.40 10.56 0.94
CA ALA A 89 11.04 10.12 2.27
C ALA A 89 9.58 10.43 2.65
N VAL A 90 8.89 11.36 1.97
CA VAL A 90 7.52 11.78 2.34
C VAL A 90 6.55 10.60 2.47
N PRO A 91 6.43 9.69 1.48
CA PRO A 91 5.47 8.59 1.58
C PRO A 91 5.78 7.63 2.73
N LYS A 92 7.05 7.49 3.12
CA LYS A 92 7.46 6.65 4.27
C LYS A 92 6.95 7.27 5.58
N THR A 93 7.07 8.57 5.75
CA THR A 93 6.61 9.26 6.96
C THR A 93 5.07 9.21 7.06
N TYR A 94 4.36 9.43 5.94
CA TYR A 94 2.90 9.29 5.92
C TYR A 94 2.44 7.84 6.15
N GLU A 95 3.13 6.83 5.59
CA GLU A 95 2.88 5.40 5.90
C GLU A 95 2.95 5.15 7.41
N GLN A 96 3.99 5.64 8.08
CA GLN A 96 4.19 5.45 9.53
C GLN A 96 3.11 6.12 10.35
N MET A 97 2.74 7.36 10.01
CA MET A 97 1.65 8.07 10.67
C MET A 97 0.32 7.32 10.53
N CYS A 98 -0.04 6.89 9.32
CA CYS A 98 -1.27 6.13 9.10
C CYS A 98 -1.28 4.80 9.88
N ASP A 99 -0.13 4.14 10.02
CA ASP A 99 -0.02 2.89 10.80
C ASP A 99 -0.22 3.12 12.31
N GLU A 100 0.30 4.22 12.86
CA GLU A 100 0.07 4.63 14.26
C GLU A 100 -1.41 4.92 14.51
N TYR A 101 -2.06 5.67 13.61
CA TYR A 101 -3.49 5.95 13.72
C TYR A 101 -4.32 4.68 13.56
N TYR A 102 -4.00 3.82 12.58
CA TYR A 102 -4.66 2.53 12.40
C TYR A 102 -4.63 1.68 13.67
N LYS A 103 -3.45 1.54 14.32
CA LYS A 103 -3.30 0.77 15.57
C LYS A 103 -4.14 1.35 16.69
N THR A 104 -4.08 2.67 16.88
CA THR A 104 -4.85 3.39 17.90
C THR A 104 -6.36 3.15 17.72
N PHE A 105 -6.89 3.36 16.52
CA PHE A 105 -8.32 3.15 16.24
C PHE A 105 -8.73 1.68 16.34
N ARG A 106 -7.86 0.73 15.97
CA ARG A 106 -8.13 -0.71 16.07
C ARG A 106 -8.21 -1.16 17.54
N GLU A 107 -7.33 -0.64 18.39
CA GLU A 107 -7.32 -0.92 19.83
C GLU A 107 -8.57 -0.35 20.52
N GLU A 108 -8.91 0.91 20.23
CA GLU A 108 -10.12 1.57 20.74
C GLU A 108 -11.40 0.81 20.31
N SER A 109 -11.44 0.40 19.04
CA SER A 109 -12.56 -0.37 18.47
C SER A 109 -12.71 -1.75 19.10
N SER A 110 -11.60 -2.41 19.46
CA SER A 110 -11.60 -3.74 20.08
C SER A 110 -12.14 -3.72 21.52
N GLY A 111 -12.10 -2.56 22.18
CA GLY A 111 -12.63 -2.36 23.53
C GLY A 111 -14.14 -2.06 23.60
N MET A 112 -14.78 -1.73 22.47
CA MET A 112 -16.19 -1.31 22.42
C MET A 112 -17.09 -2.37 21.77
N PHE A 113 -18.15 -2.78 22.49
CA PHE A 113 -19.24 -3.60 21.94
C PHE A 113 -20.05 -2.71 20.96
N ASN A 114 -19.79 -2.80 19.64
CA ASN A 114 -20.35 -2.02 18.51
C ASN A 114 -19.50 -0.85 17.96
N SER A 115 -18.18 -1.02 17.85
CA SER A 115 -17.37 -0.09 17.06
C SER A 115 -17.65 -0.24 15.55
N ASP A 116 -17.74 0.90 14.86
CA ASP A 116 -17.83 0.92 13.39
C ASP A 116 -16.43 0.60 12.81
N PRO A 117 -16.25 -0.52 12.09
CA PRO A 117 -14.94 -0.90 11.56
C PRO A 117 -14.43 0.06 10.48
N ARG A 118 -15.31 0.89 9.93
CA ARG A 118 -15.03 1.83 8.86
C ARG A 118 -13.86 2.76 9.16
N GLY A 119 -13.74 3.23 10.41
CA GLY A 119 -12.71 4.18 10.81
C GLY A 119 -11.29 3.67 10.58
N TYR A 120 -10.94 2.50 11.12
CA TYR A 120 -9.60 1.94 10.96
C TYR A 120 -9.36 1.39 9.54
N GLN A 121 -10.39 0.93 8.83
CA GLN A 121 -10.27 0.45 7.44
C GLN A 121 -9.82 1.55 6.48
N ILE A 122 -10.34 2.77 6.64
CA ILE A 122 -9.92 3.94 5.84
C ILE A 122 -8.42 4.27 6.09
N TRP A 123 -7.97 4.20 7.34
CA TRP A 123 -6.56 4.40 7.68
C TRP A 123 -5.65 3.30 7.13
N GLU A 124 -6.11 2.05 7.15
CA GLU A 124 -5.41 0.92 6.54
C GLU A 124 -5.27 1.10 5.03
N ALA A 125 -6.34 1.51 4.35
CA ALA A 125 -6.31 1.78 2.91
C ALA A 125 -5.38 2.95 2.55
N GLU A 126 -5.37 4.03 3.35
CA GLU A 126 -4.43 5.13 3.16
C GLU A 126 -2.97 4.69 3.42
N ARG A 127 -2.70 3.96 4.50
CA ARG A 127 -1.38 3.39 4.80
C ARG A 127 -0.86 2.55 3.64
N ASN A 128 -1.71 1.66 3.10
CA ASN A 128 -1.36 0.78 2.00
C ASN A 128 -1.06 1.57 0.71
N THR A 129 -1.78 2.68 0.49
CA THR A 129 -1.56 3.60 -0.65
C THR A 129 -0.22 4.33 -0.53
N TRP A 130 0.13 4.85 0.65
CA TRP A 130 1.44 5.48 0.88
C TRP A 130 2.59 4.48 0.79
N ASN A 131 2.39 3.25 1.28
CA ASN A 131 3.38 2.18 1.15
C ASN A 131 3.64 1.82 -0.33
N LEU A 132 2.60 1.76 -1.15
CA LEU A 132 2.74 1.55 -2.60
C LEU A 132 3.52 2.69 -3.27
N LEU A 133 3.16 3.95 -2.96
CA LEU A 133 3.85 5.13 -3.49
C LEU A 133 5.33 5.14 -3.10
N LYS A 134 5.66 4.80 -1.86
CA LYS A 134 7.03 4.68 -1.37
C LYS A 134 7.83 3.65 -2.18
N LEU A 135 7.30 2.45 -2.36
CA LEU A 135 8.01 1.37 -3.04
C LEU A 135 8.25 1.72 -4.52
N LEU A 136 7.24 2.28 -5.20
CA LEU A 136 7.36 2.68 -6.60
C LEU A 136 8.23 3.92 -6.78
N SER A 137 8.15 4.92 -5.89
CA SER A 137 8.97 6.13 -5.99
C SER A 137 10.45 5.83 -5.77
N GLN A 138 10.77 4.98 -4.79
CA GLN A 138 12.15 4.51 -4.58
C GLN A 138 12.73 3.89 -5.84
N TYR A 139 11.94 3.13 -6.59
CA TYR A 139 12.39 2.54 -7.86
C TYR A 139 12.45 3.57 -9.00
N ARG A 140 11.37 4.33 -9.23
CA ARG A 140 11.24 5.25 -10.38
C ARG A 140 12.24 6.40 -10.36
N PHE A 141 12.64 6.87 -9.18
CA PHE A 141 13.52 8.03 -9.02
C PHE A 141 14.96 7.68 -8.63
N THR A 142 15.27 6.41 -8.38
CA THR A 142 16.67 5.98 -8.21
C THR A 142 17.33 5.83 -9.58
N PRO A 143 18.49 6.48 -9.84
CA PRO A 143 19.17 6.34 -11.11
C PRO A 143 19.59 4.89 -11.33
N ILE A 144 19.24 4.33 -12.49
CA ILE A 144 19.66 2.98 -12.89
C ILE A 144 21.17 2.99 -13.03
N LYS A 145 21.85 2.11 -12.29
CA LYS A 145 23.26 1.82 -12.54
C LYS A 145 23.34 1.08 -13.87
N ASN A 146 24.04 1.63 -14.85
CA ASN A 146 24.35 0.90 -16.08
C ASN A 146 25.18 -0.34 -15.71
N ILE A 147 24.57 -1.51 -15.88
CA ILE A 147 25.26 -2.78 -15.73
C ILE A 147 25.98 -3.04 -17.06
N ASP A 148 27.15 -2.43 -17.26
CA ASP A 148 28.08 -2.78 -18.34
C ASP A 148 28.89 -4.04 -17.95
N GLU A 149 28.22 -5.07 -17.41
CA GLU A 149 28.86 -6.37 -17.22
C GLU A 149 28.75 -7.18 -18.51
N ALA A 150 29.89 -7.62 -19.04
CA ALA A 150 29.92 -8.48 -20.21
C ALA A 150 29.13 -9.77 -19.93
N ARG A 151 28.07 -10.00 -20.72
CA ARG A 151 27.23 -11.20 -20.64
C ARG A 151 28.09 -12.47 -20.64
N LYS A 152 28.00 -13.26 -19.58
CA LYS A 152 28.66 -14.56 -19.51
C LYS A 152 27.84 -15.57 -20.31
N PRO A 153 28.48 -16.45 -21.10
CA PRO A 153 27.75 -17.44 -21.91
C PRO A 153 26.97 -18.47 -21.09
N PHE A 154 27.30 -18.64 -19.80
CA PHE A 154 26.61 -19.55 -18.88
C PHE A 154 26.12 -18.81 -17.64
N GLN A 155 24.91 -18.23 -17.69
CA GLN A 155 24.26 -17.61 -16.53
C GLN A 155 23.23 -18.55 -15.89
N THR A 156 23.14 -18.57 -14.56
CA THR A 156 22.10 -19.32 -13.83
C THR A 156 20.74 -18.62 -13.95
N ASP A 157 19.64 -19.34 -13.70
CA ASP A 157 18.29 -18.74 -13.74
C ASP A 157 18.14 -17.59 -12.74
N GLY A 158 18.78 -17.71 -11.57
CA GLY A 158 18.86 -16.62 -10.60
C GLY A 158 19.56 -15.37 -11.15
N GLN A 159 20.67 -15.54 -11.88
CA GLN A 159 21.37 -14.43 -12.53
C GLN A 159 20.55 -13.80 -13.66
N LEU A 160 19.85 -14.63 -14.45
CA LEU A 160 18.96 -14.15 -15.51
C LEU A 160 17.79 -13.35 -14.94
N LEU A 161 17.21 -13.76 -13.80
CA LEU A 161 16.18 -12.99 -13.12
C LEU A 161 16.70 -11.62 -12.66
N CYS A 162 17.91 -11.57 -12.10
CA CYS A 162 18.54 -10.30 -11.72
C CYS A 162 18.80 -9.40 -12.93
N GLU A 163 19.24 -9.95 -14.06
CA GLU A 163 19.40 -9.22 -15.31
C GLU A 163 18.05 -8.67 -15.80
N LEU A 164 17.00 -9.50 -15.78
CA LEU A 164 15.66 -9.09 -16.19
C LEU A 164 15.10 -7.94 -15.33
N LEU A 165 15.27 -8.01 -14.01
CA LEU A 165 14.89 -6.94 -13.07
C LEU A 165 15.64 -5.63 -13.32
N ALA A 166 16.90 -5.71 -13.79
CA ALA A 166 17.70 -4.52 -14.07
C ALA A 166 17.39 -3.89 -15.44
N ILE A 167 17.08 -4.71 -16.44
CA ILE A 167 16.86 -4.26 -17.84
C ILE A 167 15.41 -3.83 -18.07
N ASN A 168 14.44 -4.63 -17.61
CA ASN A 168 13.03 -4.42 -17.92
C ASN A 168 12.33 -3.67 -16.79
N LYS A 169 12.07 -2.38 -17.02
CA LYS A 169 11.38 -1.51 -16.06
C LYS A 169 9.97 -2.01 -15.73
N ASP A 170 9.21 -2.43 -16.72
CA ASP A 170 7.82 -2.86 -16.54
C ASP A 170 7.76 -4.14 -15.70
N PHE A 171 8.70 -5.07 -15.91
CA PHE A 171 8.84 -6.28 -15.10
C PHE A 171 9.20 -5.96 -13.65
N ALA A 172 10.15 -5.05 -13.43
CA ALA A 172 10.54 -4.62 -12.09
C ALA A 172 9.41 -3.90 -11.34
N GLU A 173 8.64 -3.04 -12.02
CA GLU A 173 7.46 -2.42 -11.41
C GLU A 173 6.38 -3.46 -11.08
N ALA A 174 6.10 -4.42 -11.99
CA ALA A 174 5.17 -5.51 -11.71
C ALA A 174 5.63 -6.36 -10.51
N TRP A 175 6.94 -6.62 -10.41
CA TRP A 175 7.53 -7.31 -9.26
C TRP A 175 7.28 -6.54 -7.96
N ILE A 176 7.52 -5.23 -7.94
CA ILE A 176 7.27 -4.36 -6.78
C ILE A 176 5.80 -4.40 -6.37
N VAL A 177 4.87 -4.34 -7.33
CA VAL A 177 3.42 -4.45 -7.07
C VAL A 177 3.09 -5.79 -6.43
N ARG A 178 3.68 -6.91 -6.91
CA ARG A 178 3.49 -8.23 -6.28
C ARG A 178 4.00 -8.25 -4.84
N GLN A 179 5.17 -7.68 -4.56
CA GLN A 179 5.72 -7.59 -3.20
C GLN A 179 4.83 -6.77 -2.27
N TRP A 180 4.30 -5.65 -2.76
CA TRP A 180 3.34 -4.83 -2.03
C TRP A 180 2.09 -5.64 -1.69
N LEU A 181 1.53 -6.39 -2.64
CA LEU A 181 0.36 -7.25 -2.44
C LEU A 181 0.61 -8.40 -1.45
N TRP A 182 1.85 -8.88 -1.32
CA TRP A 182 2.23 -9.83 -0.28
C TRP A 182 2.18 -9.22 1.11
N LYS A 183 2.73 -8.01 1.26
CA LYS A 183 2.83 -7.31 2.55
C LYS A 183 1.46 -6.91 3.11
N ILE A 184 0.53 -6.49 2.27
CA ILE A 184 -0.80 -6.02 2.71
C ILE A 184 -1.81 -7.15 2.93
N ALA A 185 -1.46 -8.40 2.65
CA ALA A 185 -2.37 -9.52 2.83
C ALA A 185 -2.78 -9.64 4.31
N PRO A 186 -4.08 -9.87 4.60
CA PRO A 186 -4.56 -9.90 5.98
C PRO A 186 -3.94 -11.05 6.78
N GLU A 187 -3.97 -10.97 8.10
CA GLU A 187 -3.56 -12.10 8.94
C GLU A 187 -4.49 -13.30 8.74
N PHE A 188 -3.96 -14.52 8.84
CA PHE A 188 -4.75 -15.75 8.74
C PHE A 188 -4.37 -16.74 9.83
N ILE A 189 -5.28 -17.67 10.11
CA ILE A 189 -5.08 -18.74 11.09
C ILE A 189 -4.61 -19.98 10.35
N THR A 190 -3.49 -20.55 10.81
CA THR A 190 -2.86 -21.73 10.22
C THR A 190 -3.48 -23.01 10.77
N VAL A 191 -3.55 -24.06 9.96
CA VAL A 191 -3.98 -25.40 10.40
C VAL A 191 -3.09 -25.95 11.52
N GLU A 192 -3.65 -26.79 12.37
CA GLU A 192 -2.90 -27.53 13.38
C GLU A 192 -1.91 -28.51 12.72
N THR A 193 -0.75 -28.72 13.33
CA THR A 193 0.27 -29.64 12.81
C THR A 193 0.02 -31.07 13.27
N ASN A 194 -0.09 -32.00 12.33
CA ASN A 194 -0.16 -33.43 12.61
C ASN A 194 1.02 -34.19 11.98
N PRO A 195 2.03 -34.63 12.75
CA PRO A 195 3.23 -35.27 12.19
C PRO A 195 2.95 -36.62 11.51
N GLU A 196 1.81 -37.25 11.77
CA GLU A 196 1.44 -38.51 11.14
C GLU A 196 0.66 -38.29 9.84
N TYR A 197 1.29 -38.64 8.71
CA TYR A 197 0.65 -38.60 7.39
C TYR A 197 -0.53 -39.58 7.31
N ARG A 198 -1.74 -39.04 7.08
CA ARG A 198 -3.00 -39.78 6.88
C ARG A 198 -3.24 -40.87 7.93
N ALA A 199 -3.13 -40.50 9.21
CA ALA A 199 -3.15 -41.44 10.34
C ALA A 199 -4.44 -42.28 10.38
N PHE A 200 -5.61 -41.66 10.15
CA PHE A 200 -6.90 -42.36 10.22
C PHE A 200 -7.07 -43.36 9.07
N THR A 201 -6.72 -42.96 7.85
CA THR A 201 -6.74 -43.80 6.65
C THR A 201 -5.74 -44.94 6.78
N LYS A 202 -4.53 -44.67 7.28
CA LYS A 202 -3.51 -45.70 7.57
C LYS A 202 -4.03 -46.72 8.57
N ASN A 203 -4.69 -46.29 9.64
CA ASN A 203 -5.28 -47.18 10.63
C ASN A 203 -6.44 -48.00 10.04
N ALA A 204 -7.29 -47.40 9.20
CA ALA A 204 -8.35 -48.10 8.49
C ALA A 204 -7.80 -49.18 7.54
N ILE A 205 -6.74 -48.87 6.78
CA ILE A 205 -6.00 -49.82 5.93
C ILE A 205 -5.50 -51.00 6.75
N LEU A 206 -4.79 -50.73 7.86
CA LEU A 206 -4.21 -51.75 8.72
C LEU A 206 -5.28 -52.65 9.37
N LEU A 207 -6.44 -52.11 9.70
CA LEU A 207 -7.58 -52.88 10.22
C LEU A 207 -8.18 -53.80 9.16
N ASN A 208 -8.33 -53.33 7.91
CA ASN A 208 -8.89 -54.12 6.81
C ASN A 208 -7.93 -55.26 6.39
N LEU A 209 -6.62 -55.00 6.36
CA LEU A 209 -5.61 -56.03 6.12
C LEU A 209 -5.66 -57.17 7.15
N LYS A 210 -5.93 -56.85 8.43
CA LYS A 210 -6.10 -57.86 9.49
C LYS A 210 -7.38 -58.69 9.36
N LYS A 211 -8.40 -58.16 8.68
CA LYS A 211 -9.69 -58.86 8.45
C LYS A 211 -9.69 -59.79 7.24
N GLY A 212 -8.62 -59.80 6.44
CA GLY A 212 -8.49 -60.68 5.27
C GLY A 212 -9.21 -60.18 4.00
N ASP A 213 -9.80 -58.98 4.01
CA ASP A 213 -10.35 -58.33 2.82
C ASP A 213 -9.21 -57.68 2.01
N SER A 214 -8.65 -58.46 1.10
CA SER A 214 -7.28 -58.32 0.56
C SER A 214 -7.13 -57.48 -0.73
N GLU A 215 -8.06 -56.60 -1.13
CA GLU A 215 -7.86 -55.79 -2.34
C GLU A 215 -8.22 -54.30 -2.20
N GLU A 216 -8.71 -53.89 -1.03
CA GLU A 216 -9.57 -52.71 -0.96
C GLU A 216 -8.85 -51.39 -0.65
N TYR A 217 -7.75 -51.41 0.09
CA TYR A 217 -6.93 -50.22 0.37
C TYR A 217 -5.46 -50.62 0.57
N LYS A 218 -4.64 -50.57 -0.48
CA LYS A 218 -3.23 -51.01 -0.44
C LYS A 218 -2.21 -49.88 -0.50
N TYR A 219 -2.65 -48.67 -0.82
CA TYR A 219 -1.77 -47.58 -1.22
C TYR A 219 -2.02 -46.34 -0.37
N LEU A 220 -0.95 -45.77 0.20
CA LEU A 220 -0.96 -44.50 0.93
C LEU A 220 -0.29 -43.38 0.11
N ASP A 221 0.16 -43.68 -1.11
CA ASP A 221 0.72 -42.68 -2.01
C ASP A 221 -0.26 -41.52 -2.29
N PRO A 222 0.25 -40.31 -2.57
CA PRO A 222 -0.58 -39.11 -2.72
C PRO A 222 -1.62 -39.25 -3.83
N ASP A 223 -1.27 -39.91 -4.93
CA ASP A 223 -2.12 -40.16 -6.11
C ASP A 223 -3.03 -41.39 -5.96
N GLY A 224 -2.92 -42.15 -4.86
CA GLY A 224 -3.67 -43.37 -4.63
C GLY A 224 -5.19 -43.17 -4.68
N VAL A 225 -5.68 -42.05 -4.16
CA VAL A 225 -7.10 -41.65 -4.22
C VAL A 225 -7.57 -41.49 -5.67
N HIS A 226 -6.74 -40.87 -6.52
CA HIS A 226 -7.07 -40.63 -7.92
C HIS A 226 -7.00 -41.90 -8.75
N ARG A 227 -5.98 -42.74 -8.50
CA ARG A 227 -5.78 -44.01 -9.21
C ARG A 227 -6.85 -45.05 -8.88
N THR A 228 -7.32 -45.07 -7.62
CA THR A 228 -8.28 -46.08 -7.15
C THR A 228 -9.72 -45.58 -7.06
N GLN A 229 -9.95 -44.26 -7.20
CA GLN A 229 -11.23 -43.58 -7.00
C GLN A 229 -11.88 -43.83 -5.63
N ARG A 230 -11.09 -44.20 -4.61
CA ARG A 230 -11.55 -44.43 -3.24
C ARG A 230 -11.21 -43.22 -2.37
N ALA A 231 -12.19 -42.77 -1.58
CA ALA A 231 -12.03 -41.65 -0.68
C ALA A 231 -11.13 -42.01 0.51
N LEU A 232 -10.44 -40.99 1.04
CA LEU A 232 -9.76 -41.06 2.33
C LEU A 232 -10.78 -41.14 3.48
N ASP A 233 -10.30 -41.43 4.68
CA ASP A 233 -11.10 -41.23 5.89
C ASP A 233 -11.54 -39.76 5.98
N SER A 234 -12.77 -39.52 6.47
CA SER A 234 -13.35 -38.19 6.53
C SER A 234 -12.52 -37.19 7.32
N LEU A 235 -11.86 -37.63 8.41
CA LEU A 235 -11.04 -36.75 9.25
C LEU A 235 -9.74 -36.34 8.53
N ASP A 236 -9.09 -37.29 7.84
CA ASP A 236 -7.92 -36.98 7.03
C ASP A 236 -8.30 -36.07 5.85
N GLN A 237 -9.47 -36.29 5.23
CA GLN A 237 -9.94 -35.47 4.13
C GLN A 237 -10.23 -34.01 4.54
N GLU A 238 -10.79 -33.80 5.74
CA GLU A 238 -11.03 -32.46 6.28
C GLU A 238 -9.71 -31.75 6.61
N HIS A 239 -8.79 -32.46 7.28
CA HIS A 239 -7.45 -31.95 7.59
C HIS A 239 -6.66 -31.57 6.33
N GLU A 240 -6.69 -32.40 5.29
CA GLU A 240 -6.01 -32.10 4.02
C GLU A 240 -6.56 -30.84 3.35
N LYS A 241 -7.87 -30.58 3.43
CA LYS A 241 -8.49 -29.37 2.89
C LYS A 241 -8.05 -28.12 3.66
N GLU A 242 -7.98 -28.19 4.99
CA GLU A 242 -7.49 -27.09 5.82
C GLU A 242 -6.00 -26.82 5.62
N LEU A 243 -5.21 -27.88 5.48
CA LEU A 243 -3.80 -27.79 5.13
C LEU A 243 -3.60 -27.14 3.75
N ALA A 244 -4.36 -27.55 2.73
CA ALA A 244 -4.29 -26.94 1.40
C ALA A 244 -4.64 -25.43 1.43
N ARG A 245 -5.64 -25.03 2.23
CA ARG A 245 -5.95 -23.60 2.45
C ARG A 245 -4.78 -22.86 3.09
N SER A 246 -4.21 -23.41 4.16
CA SER A 246 -3.08 -22.79 4.87
C SER A 246 -1.86 -22.64 3.95
N ILE A 247 -1.55 -23.65 3.14
CA ILE A 247 -0.46 -23.60 2.16
C ILE A 247 -0.72 -22.52 1.12
N PHE A 248 -1.94 -22.43 0.58
CA PHE A 248 -2.30 -21.36 -0.35
C PHE A 248 -2.11 -19.98 0.26
N GLU A 249 -2.52 -19.77 1.51
CA GLU A 249 -2.33 -18.50 2.21
C GLU A 249 -0.83 -18.15 2.37
N TYR A 250 0.03 -19.09 2.72
CA TYR A 250 1.47 -18.86 2.74
C TYR A 250 2.02 -18.48 1.35
N LEU A 251 1.63 -19.20 0.30
CA LEU A 251 2.04 -18.89 -1.07
C LEU A 251 1.53 -17.52 -1.55
N ARG A 252 0.31 -17.14 -1.17
CA ARG A 252 -0.29 -15.82 -1.43
C ARG A 252 0.52 -14.67 -0.82
N ARG A 253 1.31 -14.94 0.23
CA ARG A 253 2.21 -13.98 0.91
C ARG A 253 3.67 -14.09 0.45
N GLY A 254 3.97 -14.94 -0.53
CA GLY A 254 5.35 -15.22 -0.96
C GLY A 254 6.18 -16.01 0.06
N GLN A 255 5.54 -16.56 1.11
CA GLN A 255 6.18 -17.33 2.17
C GLN A 255 6.30 -18.80 1.78
N VAL A 256 7.08 -19.07 0.73
CA VAL A 256 7.22 -20.43 0.19
C VAL A 256 7.90 -21.37 1.20
N ASP A 257 8.89 -20.86 1.95
CA ASP A 257 9.61 -21.66 2.95
C ASP A 257 8.65 -22.10 4.08
N ASP A 258 7.81 -21.19 4.58
CA ASP A 258 6.79 -21.52 5.60
C ASP A 258 5.75 -22.53 5.06
N ALA A 259 5.40 -22.43 3.76
CA ALA A 259 4.50 -23.37 3.10
C ALA A 259 5.11 -24.80 2.99
N MET A 260 6.42 -24.89 2.73
CA MET A 260 7.17 -26.15 2.74
C MET A 260 7.26 -26.72 4.16
N ASP A 261 7.59 -25.88 5.15
CA ASP A 261 7.71 -26.27 6.54
C ASP A 261 6.39 -26.82 7.12
N ILE A 262 5.26 -26.18 6.84
CA ILE A 262 3.95 -26.67 7.31
C ILE A 262 3.57 -27.99 6.64
N SER A 263 3.96 -28.19 5.38
CA SER A 263 3.74 -29.45 4.66
C SER A 263 4.58 -30.58 5.27
N ASP A 264 5.86 -30.31 5.57
CA ASP A 264 6.77 -31.27 6.20
C ASP A 264 6.32 -31.64 7.61
N LYS A 265 5.91 -30.65 8.42
CA LYS A 265 5.37 -30.89 9.77
C LYS A 265 4.08 -31.71 9.77
N ASN A 266 3.38 -31.77 8.65
CA ASN A 266 2.20 -32.61 8.46
C ASN A 266 2.50 -33.97 7.81
N GLY A 267 3.78 -34.29 7.52
CA GLY A 267 4.18 -35.52 6.84
C GLY A 267 3.92 -35.52 5.33
N HIS A 268 3.57 -34.38 4.73
CA HIS A 268 3.34 -34.21 3.29
C HIS A 268 4.66 -33.88 2.55
N PHE A 269 5.70 -34.68 2.74
CA PHE A 269 7.03 -34.46 2.13
C PHE A 269 6.99 -34.37 0.59
N TRP A 270 6.05 -35.09 -0.03
CA TRP A 270 5.83 -35.05 -1.47
C TRP A 270 5.36 -33.66 -1.94
N ARG A 271 4.56 -32.96 -1.14
CA ARG A 271 4.04 -31.62 -1.48
C ARG A 271 5.17 -30.60 -1.34
N THR A 272 6.01 -30.75 -0.32
CA THR A 272 7.27 -30.00 -0.18
C THR A 272 8.18 -30.19 -1.38
N ALA A 273 8.40 -31.44 -1.82
CA ALA A 273 9.18 -31.73 -3.02
C ALA A 273 8.57 -31.06 -4.26
N SER A 274 7.25 -31.11 -4.44
CA SER A 274 6.56 -30.42 -5.54
C SER A 274 6.72 -28.91 -5.50
N MET A 275 6.62 -28.28 -4.32
CA MET A 275 6.80 -26.83 -4.16
C MET A 275 8.26 -26.39 -4.32
N SER A 276 9.23 -27.25 -3.97
CA SER A 276 10.66 -26.94 -4.07
C SER A 276 11.13 -26.59 -5.49
N GLY A 277 10.42 -27.04 -6.52
CA GLY A 277 10.71 -26.72 -7.92
C GLY A 277 10.54 -25.24 -8.30
N ILE A 278 9.91 -24.43 -7.44
CA ILE A 278 9.81 -22.98 -7.63
C ILE A 278 11.16 -22.27 -7.42
N ILE A 279 12.08 -22.89 -6.65
CA ILE A 279 13.41 -22.34 -6.37
C ILE A 279 14.22 -22.35 -7.67
N LEU A 280 14.63 -21.16 -8.09
CA LEU A 280 15.42 -20.99 -9.31
C LEU A 280 16.77 -21.65 -9.19
N TYR A 281 17.20 -22.25 -10.31
CA TYR A 281 18.52 -22.82 -10.40
C TYR A 281 19.59 -21.74 -10.14
N ASN A 282 20.45 -21.99 -9.16
CA ASN A 282 21.57 -21.13 -8.85
C ASN A 282 22.78 -21.90 -8.36
N GLU A 283 23.96 -21.32 -8.56
CA GLU A 283 25.26 -21.86 -8.15
C GLU A 283 25.77 -20.97 -7.01
N LYS A 284 25.97 -21.55 -5.82
CA LYS A 284 26.61 -20.91 -4.67
C LYS A 284 28.06 -21.36 -4.62
N VAL A 285 28.98 -20.40 -4.67
CA VAL A 285 30.42 -20.64 -4.49
C VAL A 285 30.77 -20.26 -3.05
N ASP A 286 31.13 -21.24 -2.24
CA ASP A 286 31.56 -21.04 -0.85
C ASP A 286 32.87 -21.80 -0.61
N ASP A 287 33.93 -21.13 -0.16
CA ASP A 287 35.27 -21.71 0.07
C ASP A 287 35.74 -22.72 -1.01
N ASP A 288 35.68 -22.31 -2.29
CA ASP A 288 36.02 -23.13 -3.48
C ASP A 288 35.13 -24.38 -3.71
N VAL A 289 34.03 -24.54 -2.96
CA VAL A 289 33.01 -25.57 -3.18
C VAL A 289 31.82 -24.94 -3.91
N ILE A 290 31.53 -25.46 -5.11
CA ILE A 290 30.33 -25.10 -5.86
C ILE A 290 29.19 -25.99 -5.37
N SER A 291 28.19 -25.39 -4.72
CA SER A 291 26.92 -26.04 -4.39
C SER A 291 25.82 -25.52 -5.30
N THR A 292 25.00 -26.43 -5.82
CA THR A 292 23.86 -26.07 -6.70
C THR A 292 22.56 -26.18 -5.94
N ILE A 293 21.66 -25.24 -6.18
CA ILE A 293 20.31 -25.24 -5.62
C ILE A 293 19.29 -24.99 -6.72
N GLY A 294 18.03 -25.38 -6.48
CA GLY A 294 16.92 -25.18 -7.41
C GLY A 294 16.84 -26.20 -8.54
N ASN A 295 15.84 -26.03 -9.39
CA ASN A 295 15.53 -26.97 -10.48
C ASN A 295 16.05 -26.45 -11.83
N ILE A 296 16.95 -27.21 -12.47
CA ILE A 296 17.47 -26.91 -13.82
C ILE A 296 16.37 -27.01 -14.88
N ASN A 297 15.46 -27.97 -14.72
CA ASN A 297 14.37 -28.22 -15.68
C ASN A 297 13.08 -27.56 -15.20
N ARG A 298 13.16 -26.25 -14.89
CA ARG A 298 12.04 -25.47 -14.37
C ARG A 298 10.84 -25.48 -15.33
N HIS A 299 11.07 -25.39 -16.63
CA HIS A 299 10.02 -25.42 -17.67
C HIS A 299 9.19 -26.71 -17.61
N ILE A 300 9.81 -27.89 -17.49
CA ILE A 300 9.12 -29.18 -17.35
C ILE A 300 8.29 -29.22 -16.06
N TRP A 301 8.89 -28.79 -14.94
CA TRP A 301 8.22 -28.75 -13.65
C TRP A 301 6.99 -27.82 -13.68
N ARG A 302 7.15 -26.61 -14.22
CA ARG A 302 6.08 -25.62 -14.36
C ARG A 302 4.93 -26.17 -15.19
N THR A 303 5.25 -26.84 -16.30
CA THR A 303 4.27 -27.48 -17.18
C THR A 303 3.53 -28.62 -16.48
N THR A 304 4.25 -29.42 -15.69
CA THR A 304 3.64 -30.47 -14.86
C THR A 304 2.67 -29.87 -13.83
N CYS A 305 3.07 -28.79 -13.14
CA CYS A 305 2.19 -28.06 -12.23
C CYS A 305 0.95 -27.49 -12.94
N TYR A 306 1.09 -26.97 -14.17
CA TYR A 306 -0.03 -26.49 -14.97
C TYR A 306 -1.05 -27.60 -15.27
N HIS A 307 -0.57 -28.79 -15.65
CA HIS A 307 -1.45 -29.94 -15.85
C HIS A 307 -2.10 -30.42 -14.57
N CYS A 308 -1.38 -30.42 -13.43
CA CYS A 308 -1.97 -30.71 -12.13
C CYS A 308 -3.08 -29.71 -11.78
N ALA A 309 -2.87 -28.41 -11.97
CA ALA A 309 -3.87 -27.38 -11.67
C ALA A 309 -5.19 -27.58 -12.47
N ASN A 310 -5.09 -28.09 -13.70
CA ASN A 310 -6.21 -28.34 -14.59
C ASN A 310 -6.95 -29.67 -14.37
N GLN A 311 -6.55 -30.47 -13.37
CA GLN A 311 -7.31 -31.67 -13.00
C GLN A 311 -8.57 -31.29 -12.23
N GLU A 312 -9.74 -31.40 -12.86
CA GLU A 312 -11.03 -31.04 -12.26
C GLU A 312 -11.38 -31.83 -11.00
N ASN A 313 -10.83 -33.03 -10.84
CA ASN A 313 -11.07 -33.91 -9.69
C ASN A 313 -10.31 -33.49 -8.42
N LEU A 314 -9.37 -32.54 -8.52
CA LEU A 314 -8.64 -32.02 -7.37
C LEU A 314 -9.45 -30.98 -6.60
N TYR A 315 -9.18 -30.88 -5.30
CA TYR A 315 -9.76 -29.84 -4.48
C TYR A 315 -9.35 -28.44 -4.98
N ILE A 316 -10.26 -27.47 -4.86
CA ILE A 316 -10.09 -26.13 -5.42
C ILE A 316 -8.81 -25.43 -4.92
N TYR A 317 -8.41 -25.63 -3.67
CA TYR A 317 -7.17 -25.05 -3.13
C TYR A 317 -5.92 -25.83 -3.58
N ASP A 318 -6.01 -27.15 -3.79
CA ASP A 318 -4.89 -27.90 -4.39
C ASP A 318 -4.64 -27.45 -5.83
N ARG A 319 -5.72 -27.24 -6.60
CA ARG A 319 -5.63 -26.63 -7.94
C ARG A 319 -5.05 -25.22 -7.88
N ALA A 320 -5.47 -24.41 -6.92
CA ALA A 320 -4.94 -23.07 -6.72
C ALA A 320 -3.45 -23.09 -6.38
N ILE A 321 -2.98 -23.99 -5.50
CA ILE A 321 -1.55 -24.16 -5.17
C ILE A 321 -0.74 -24.43 -6.45
N TYR A 322 -1.14 -25.43 -7.24
CA TYR A 322 -0.47 -25.72 -8.52
C TYR A 322 -0.64 -24.61 -9.56
N GLY A 323 -1.74 -23.86 -9.50
CA GLY A 323 -1.96 -22.63 -10.27
C GLY A 323 -0.93 -21.56 -9.92
N VAL A 324 -0.64 -21.34 -8.63
CA VAL A 324 0.42 -20.42 -8.19
C VAL A 324 1.79 -20.91 -8.68
N LEU A 325 2.10 -22.20 -8.51
CA LEU A 325 3.39 -22.75 -8.94
C LEU A 325 3.62 -22.67 -10.46
N SER A 326 2.55 -22.78 -11.25
CA SER A 326 2.60 -22.67 -12.72
C SER A 326 2.40 -21.25 -13.25
N GLY A 327 1.88 -20.33 -12.44
CA GLY A 327 1.45 -19.00 -12.89
C GLY A 327 0.12 -19.00 -13.64
N ASP A 328 -0.73 -20.00 -13.43
CA ASP A 328 -2.06 -20.09 -14.04
C ASP A 328 -3.11 -19.35 -13.21
N TYR A 329 -3.46 -18.13 -13.64
CA TYR A 329 -4.45 -17.33 -12.95
C TYR A 329 -5.84 -17.96 -12.98
N GLU A 330 -6.22 -18.77 -13.97
CA GLU A 330 -7.59 -19.30 -14.10
C GLU A 330 -7.94 -20.24 -12.95
N ASN A 331 -6.95 -20.99 -12.47
CA ASN A 331 -7.07 -21.90 -11.34
C ASN A 331 -6.90 -21.22 -9.97
N ILE A 332 -6.31 -20.01 -9.93
CA ILE A 332 -6.13 -19.22 -8.69
C ILE A 332 -7.39 -18.40 -8.39
N ILE A 333 -7.97 -17.75 -9.40
CA ILE A 333 -9.11 -16.83 -9.26
C ILE A 333 -10.31 -17.41 -8.48
N PRO A 334 -10.67 -18.70 -8.60
CA PRO A 334 -11.80 -19.28 -7.87
C PRO A 334 -11.66 -19.26 -6.33
N VAL A 335 -10.44 -19.12 -5.80
CA VAL A 335 -10.19 -19.00 -4.35
C VAL A 335 -9.94 -17.56 -3.89
N CYS A 336 -9.71 -16.63 -4.83
CA CYS A 336 -9.52 -15.20 -4.54
C CYS A 336 -10.82 -14.55 -4.06
N ARG A 337 -10.76 -13.75 -2.99
CA ARG A 337 -11.95 -13.11 -2.40
C ARG A 337 -11.94 -11.60 -2.53
N THR A 338 -10.78 -10.98 -2.35
CA THR A 338 -10.63 -9.53 -2.34
C THR A 338 -10.11 -9.01 -3.68
N TRP A 339 -10.16 -7.69 -3.86
CA TRP A 339 -9.57 -7.04 -5.04
C TRP A 339 -8.05 -7.30 -5.11
N GLU A 340 -7.35 -7.21 -3.97
CA GLU A 340 -5.91 -7.45 -3.85
C GLU A 340 -5.55 -8.88 -4.27
N ASP A 341 -6.34 -9.89 -3.89
CA ASP A 341 -6.12 -11.28 -4.29
C ASP A 341 -6.23 -11.47 -5.80
N HIS A 342 -7.21 -10.81 -6.42
CA HIS A 342 -7.40 -10.90 -7.86
C HIS A 342 -6.26 -10.21 -8.61
N ILE A 343 -5.89 -9.00 -8.20
CA ILE A 343 -4.75 -8.29 -8.80
C ILE A 343 -3.47 -9.11 -8.60
N TRP A 344 -3.25 -9.66 -7.41
CA TRP A 344 -2.10 -10.52 -7.13
C TRP A 344 -2.05 -11.73 -8.06
N ALA A 345 -3.16 -12.46 -8.25
CA ALA A 345 -3.21 -13.64 -9.10
C ALA A 345 -2.83 -13.30 -10.56
N TYR A 346 -3.35 -12.19 -11.09
CA TYR A 346 -3.03 -11.74 -12.45
C TYR A 346 -1.60 -11.24 -12.59
N TYR A 347 -1.09 -10.43 -11.65
CA TYR A 347 0.29 -9.97 -11.65
C TYR A 347 1.28 -11.11 -11.47
N HIS A 348 0.95 -12.10 -10.64
CA HIS A 348 1.74 -13.30 -10.48
C HIS A 348 1.86 -14.05 -11.81
N SER A 349 0.73 -14.28 -12.49
CA SER A 349 0.74 -14.91 -13.82
C SER A 349 1.54 -14.10 -14.86
N LEU A 350 1.39 -12.77 -14.87
CA LEU A 350 2.16 -11.87 -15.74
C LEU A 350 3.67 -12.04 -15.54
N ILE A 351 4.12 -12.01 -14.28
CA ILE A 351 5.54 -12.14 -13.94
C ILE A 351 6.07 -13.52 -14.35
N GLU A 352 5.33 -14.59 -14.05
CA GLU A 352 5.72 -15.95 -14.42
C GLU A 352 5.83 -16.12 -15.94
N CYS A 353 4.92 -15.52 -16.72
CA CYS A 353 4.99 -15.56 -18.18
C CYS A 353 6.17 -14.77 -18.74
N GLN A 354 6.40 -13.53 -18.24
CA GLN A 354 7.51 -12.70 -18.69
C GLN A 354 8.88 -13.31 -18.35
N GLN A 355 8.98 -13.93 -17.18
CA GLN A 355 10.17 -14.62 -16.74
C GLN A 355 10.47 -15.83 -17.64
N ASP A 356 9.48 -16.65 -17.93
CA ASP A 356 9.63 -17.85 -18.78
C ASP A 356 9.96 -17.48 -20.24
N GLU A 357 9.33 -16.43 -20.78
CA GLU A 357 9.65 -15.87 -22.10
C GLU A 357 11.08 -15.32 -22.16
N TYR A 358 11.58 -14.76 -21.06
CA TYR A 358 12.97 -14.31 -20.98
C TYR A 358 13.93 -15.52 -20.90
N PHE A 359 13.66 -16.50 -20.05
CA PHE A 359 14.53 -17.68 -19.86
C PHE A 359 14.65 -18.53 -21.13
N SER A 360 13.55 -18.77 -21.84
CA SER A 360 13.51 -19.52 -23.10
C SER A 360 14.40 -18.94 -24.20
N LYS A 361 14.61 -17.61 -24.22
CA LYS A 361 15.49 -16.93 -25.19
C LYS A 361 16.99 -17.12 -24.91
N HIS A 362 17.37 -17.66 -23.75
CA HIS A 362 18.78 -17.81 -23.35
C HIS A 362 19.32 -19.21 -23.65
N VAL A 363 20.61 -19.28 -23.98
CA VAL A 363 21.32 -20.46 -24.54
C VAL A 363 21.10 -21.75 -23.73
N ARG A 364 20.96 -21.68 -22.40
CA ARG A 364 20.68 -22.86 -21.55
C ARG A 364 19.33 -23.53 -21.84
N HIS A 365 18.36 -22.79 -22.40
CA HIS A 365 17.03 -23.27 -22.77
C HIS A 365 16.86 -23.46 -24.29
N MET A 366 17.81 -23.02 -25.12
CA MET A 366 17.75 -23.10 -26.61
C MET A 366 18.01 -24.51 -27.19
N GLY A 367 17.66 -25.57 -26.47
CA GLY A 367 17.87 -26.96 -26.88
C GLY A 367 16.89 -27.96 -26.27
N VAL A 368 15.81 -27.48 -25.64
CA VAL A 368 14.66 -28.31 -25.31
C VAL A 368 13.96 -28.62 -26.63
N ASN A 369 13.80 -29.89 -26.98
CA ASN A 369 13.17 -30.29 -28.23
C ASN A 369 11.72 -29.78 -28.25
N GLU A 370 11.27 -29.18 -29.35
CA GLU A 370 9.88 -28.74 -29.54
C GLU A 370 8.86 -29.89 -29.36
N ASP A 371 9.30 -31.15 -29.40
CA ASP A 371 8.48 -32.35 -29.20
C ASP A 371 8.21 -32.69 -27.71
N ASP A 372 8.98 -32.14 -26.75
CA ASP A 372 8.81 -32.38 -25.30
C ASP A 372 8.00 -31.26 -24.59
N ASP A 373 7.71 -30.16 -25.29
CA ASP A 373 6.95 -29.03 -24.74
C ASP A 373 5.44 -29.29 -24.79
N LEU A 374 4.91 -29.79 -23.68
CA LEU A 374 3.48 -29.71 -23.43
C LEU A 374 3.06 -28.22 -23.36
N PRO A 375 2.14 -27.74 -24.20
CA PRO A 375 1.89 -26.31 -24.33
C PRO A 375 1.19 -25.74 -23.10
N ILE A 376 1.83 -24.79 -22.42
CA ILE A 376 1.20 -23.94 -21.42
C ILE A 376 0.38 -22.86 -22.14
N ASN A 377 -0.95 -22.93 -22.06
CA ASN A 377 -1.83 -21.92 -22.66
C ASN A 377 -2.16 -20.80 -21.67
N ILE A 378 -1.14 -20.06 -21.23
CA ILE A 378 -1.32 -18.88 -20.38
C ILE A 378 -1.05 -17.64 -21.24
N LYS A 379 -2.07 -16.78 -21.38
CA LYS A 379 -1.95 -15.55 -22.16
C LYS A 379 -1.27 -14.48 -21.32
N SER A 380 -0.12 -13.98 -21.78
CA SER A 380 0.50 -12.78 -21.22
C SER A 380 -0.47 -11.58 -21.37
N THR A 381 -0.70 -10.84 -20.30
CA THR A 381 -1.64 -9.71 -20.25
C THR A 381 -0.95 -8.44 -19.78
N THR A 382 -1.34 -7.28 -20.30
CA THR A 382 -0.77 -6.01 -19.84
C THR A 382 -1.44 -5.56 -18.53
N PRO A 383 -0.74 -4.77 -17.69
CA PRO A 383 -1.32 -4.16 -16.49
C PRO A 383 -2.70 -3.51 -16.71
N ASN A 384 -2.86 -2.74 -17.79
CA ASN A 384 -4.15 -2.12 -18.13
C ASN A 384 -5.25 -3.16 -18.32
N LYS A 385 -4.95 -4.26 -19.02
CA LYS A 385 -5.94 -5.31 -19.28
C LYS A 385 -6.30 -6.07 -18.01
N ILE A 386 -5.34 -6.27 -17.12
CA ILE A 386 -5.56 -6.87 -15.80
C ILE A 386 -6.59 -6.06 -15.01
N PHE A 387 -6.41 -4.74 -14.92
CA PHE A 387 -7.36 -3.88 -14.22
C PHE A 387 -8.75 -3.88 -14.88
N GLU A 388 -8.84 -3.84 -16.22
CA GLU A 388 -10.14 -3.97 -16.92
C GLU A 388 -10.86 -5.28 -16.56
N MET A 389 -10.12 -6.39 -16.49
CA MET A 389 -10.67 -7.70 -16.14
C MET A 389 -11.17 -7.74 -14.69
N VAL A 390 -10.43 -7.15 -13.75
CA VAL A 390 -10.82 -7.09 -12.33
C VAL A 390 -12.03 -6.17 -12.13
N GLU A 391 -12.06 -5.01 -12.78
CA GLU A 391 -13.19 -4.07 -12.71
C GLU A 391 -14.49 -4.67 -13.25
N SER A 392 -14.40 -5.49 -14.31
CA SER A 392 -15.57 -6.18 -14.87
C SER A 392 -16.27 -7.12 -13.86
N LYS A 393 -15.55 -7.60 -12.84
CA LYS A 393 -16.07 -8.52 -11.82
C LYS A 393 -16.77 -7.81 -10.67
N ARG A 394 -16.58 -6.50 -10.48
CA ARG A 394 -17.16 -5.69 -9.39
C ARG A 394 -16.98 -6.34 -8.01
N ILE A 395 -15.73 -6.61 -7.66
CA ILE A 395 -15.36 -7.31 -6.43
C ILE A 395 -15.51 -6.42 -5.20
N ASP A 396 -15.17 -5.13 -5.34
CA ASP A 396 -15.29 -4.16 -4.26
C ASP A 396 -16.77 -3.93 -3.90
N ARG A 397 -17.05 -4.03 -2.61
CA ARG A 397 -18.39 -3.84 -2.04
C ARG A 397 -18.49 -2.56 -1.21
N ASP A 398 -17.36 -2.08 -0.72
CA ASP A 398 -17.26 -0.88 0.10
C ASP A 398 -16.82 0.30 -0.78
N PRO A 399 -17.65 1.35 -0.90
CA PRO A 399 -17.32 2.50 -1.73
C PRO A 399 -16.09 3.27 -1.22
N ASP A 400 -15.80 3.26 0.07
CA ASP A 400 -14.63 3.97 0.61
C ASP A 400 -13.35 3.29 0.15
N ILE A 401 -13.30 1.95 0.25
CA ILE A 401 -12.17 1.13 -0.21
C ILE A 401 -12.02 1.18 -1.74
N GLU A 402 -13.12 1.12 -2.48
CA GLU A 402 -13.11 1.24 -3.95
C GLU A 402 -12.38 2.52 -4.42
N ARG A 403 -12.59 3.65 -3.73
CA ARG A 403 -11.89 4.92 -4.06
C ARG A 403 -10.38 4.81 -3.89
N PHE A 404 -9.91 4.11 -2.85
CA PHE A 404 -8.48 3.84 -2.67
C PHE A 404 -7.94 2.90 -3.75
N HIS A 405 -8.67 1.86 -4.13
CA HIS A 405 -8.26 0.95 -5.20
C HIS A 405 -8.14 1.65 -6.55
N ILE A 406 -9.03 2.59 -6.87
CA ILE A 406 -8.92 3.44 -8.07
C ILE A 406 -7.63 4.28 -8.03
N ILE A 407 -7.33 4.91 -6.89
CA ILE A 407 -6.08 5.67 -6.71
C ILE A 407 -4.85 4.77 -6.87
N GLN A 408 -4.84 3.61 -6.20
CA GLN A 408 -3.74 2.64 -6.25
C GLN A 408 -3.53 2.11 -7.68
N LYS A 409 -4.60 1.79 -8.41
CA LYS A 409 -4.55 1.44 -9.83
C LYS A 409 -3.85 2.52 -10.64
N LEU A 410 -4.24 3.79 -10.49
CA LEU A 410 -3.69 4.89 -11.28
C LEU A 410 -2.23 5.19 -10.93
N ILE A 411 -1.83 4.97 -9.67
CA ILE A 411 -0.43 5.03 -9.23
C ILE A 411 0.40 3.92 -9.89
N ILE A 412 -0.13 2.69 -9.93
CA ILE A 412 0.52 1.54 -10.57
C ILE A 412 0.70 1.79 -12.07
N LEU A 413 -0.36 2.25 -12.75
CA LEU A 413 -0.33 2.58 -14.18
C LEU A 413 0.48 3.86 -14.50
N ASN A 414 0.98 4.56 -13.49
CA ASN A 414 1.75 5.80 -13.61
C ASN A 414 1.00 6.93 -14.36
N ASP A 415 -0.34 6.96 -14.27
CA ASP A 415 -1.17 7.99 -14.90
C ASP A 415 -1.59 9.07 -13.90
N SER A 416 -0.66 10.01 -13.66
CA SER A 416 -0.89 11.15 -12.75
C SER A 416 -1.98 12.10 -13.23
N LYS A 417 -2.30 12.14 -14.53
CA LYS A 417 -3.32 13.04 -15.08
C LYS A 417 -4.72 12.50 -14.79
N GLU A 418 -4.96 11.25 -15.11
CA GLU A 418 -6.25 10.62 -14.81
C GLU A 418 -6.44 10.47 -13.30
N LEU A 419 -5.37 10.24 -12.52
CA LEU A 419 -5.42 10.25 -11.05
C LEU A 419 -6.04 11.53 -10.49
N VAL A 420 -5.54 12.71 -10.88
CA VAL A 420 -6.07 13.99 -10.40
C VAL A 420 -7.51 14.22 -10.86
N LYS A 421 -7.84 13.79 -12.08
CA LYS A 421 -9.21 13.88 -12.61
C LYS A 421 -10.19 13.01 -11.80
N GLN A 422 -9.81 11.79 -11.44
CA GLN A 422 -10.61 10.91 -10.60
C GLN A 422 -10.77 11.46 -9.18
N LEU A 423 -9.70 12.01 -8.57
CA LEU A 423 -9.80 12.69 -7.27
C LEU A 423 -10.82 13.84 -7.29
N LYS A 424 -10.83 14.60 -8.39
CA LYS A 424 -11.77 15.69 -8.61
C LYS A 424 -13.21 15.18 -8.78
N GLU A 425 -13.42 14.15 -9.59
CA GLU A 425 -14.76 13.53 -9.78
C GLU A 425 -15.33 13.03 -8.43
N GLU A 426 -14.51 12.39 -7.60
CA GLU A 426 -14.94 11.90 -6.28
C GLU A 426 -15.30 13.03 -5.30
N LEU A 427 -14.50 14.11 -5.27
CA LEU A 427 -14.68 15.23 -4.32
C LEU A 427 -15.70 16.29 -4.76
N ILE A 428 -15.76 16.62 -6.06
CA ILE A 428 -16.58 17.73 -6.59
C ILE A 428 -17.93 17.25 -7.09
N ASP A 429 -17.97 16.12 -7.81
CA ASP A 429 -19.22 15.62 -8.39
C ASP A 429 -20.10 14.90 -7.34
N LYS A 430 -19.78 15.12 -6.05
CA LYS A 430 -20.53 14.71 -4.85
C LYS A 430 -20.75 13.20 -4.73
N ARG A 431 -19.83 12.39 -5.27
CA ARG A 431 -19.81 10.95 -4.96
C ARG A 431 -19.43 10.70 -3.51
N LEU A 432 -18.63 11.59 -2.92
CA LEU A 432 -18.40 11.67 -1.49
C LEU A 432 -19.23 12.83 -0.92
N SER A 433 -20.19 12.51 -0.05
CA SER A 433 -21.04 13.53 0.57
C SER A 433 -20.24 14.33 1.59
N ARG A 434 -20.39 15.66 1.58
CA ARG A 434 -19.88 16.52 2.66
C ARG A 434 -20.57 16.26 4.00
N GLU A 435 -21.74 15.60 3.99
CA GLU A 435 -22.44 15.19 5.22
C GLU A 435 -21.67 14.08 5.96
N ASP A 436 -20.85 13.32 5.24
CA ASP A 436 -19.91 12.36 5.83
C ASP A 436 -18.58 13.07 6.12
N GLU A 437 -18.59 13.89 7.17
CA GLU A 437 -17.45 14.73 7.54
C GLU A 437 -16.16 13.91 7.68
N THR A 438 -16.22 12.72 8.28
CA THR A 438 -15.05 11.87 8.53
C THR A 438 -14.42 11.39 7.22
N ALA A 439 -15.20 10.75 6.34
CA ALA A 439 -14.67 10.21 5.09
C ALA A 439 -14.25 11.33 4.13
N TYR A 440 -15.05 12.40 4.04
CA TYR A 440 -14.75 13.56 3.19
C TYR A 440 -13.45 14.26 3.60
N PHE A 441 -13.30 14.53 4.90
CA PHE A 441 -12.10 15.17 5.44
C PHE A 441 -10.85 14.34 5.17
N HIS A 442 -10.92 13.04 5.46
CA HIS A 442 -9.80 12.13 5.31
C HIS A 442 -9.35 12.05 3.85
N PHE A 443 -10.30 11.88 2.92
CA PHE A 443 -10.02 11.79 1.50
C PHE A 443 -9.51 13.11 0.91
N LEU A 444 -10.07 14.26 1.32
CA LEU A 444 -9.61 15.57 0.88
C LEU A 444 -8.18 15.88 1.35
N ARG A 445 -7.83 15.50 2.58
CA ARG A 445 -6.47 15.59 3.10
C ARG A 445 -5.53 14.74 2.25
N LEU A 446 -5.84 13.46 2.06
CA LEU A 446 -5.04 12.56 1.23
C LEU A 446 -4.83 13.13 -0.17
N ALA A 447 -5.90 13.54 -0.84
CA ALA A 447 -5.85 14.10 -2.19
C ALA A 447 -4.94 15.33 -2.26
N THR A 448 -5.05 16.24 -1.29
CA THR A 448 -4.23 17.45 -1.23
C THR A 448 -2.74 17.10 -1.06
N HIS A 449 -2.41 16.25 -0.09
CA HIS A 449 -1.02 15.87 0.16
C HIS A 449 -0.42 15.03 -0.97
N LEU A 450 -1.23 14.19 -1.64
CA LEU A 450 -0.83 13.45 -2.83
C LEU A 450 -0.52 14.40 -3.99
N ILE A 451 -1.37 15.39 -4.26
CA ILE A 451 -1.14 16.40 -5.31
C ILE A 451 0.13 17.21 -5.02
N LEU A 452 0.33 17.63 -3.76
CA LEU A 452 1.53 18.35 -3.37
C LEU A 452 2.79 17.49 -3.59
N TYR A 453 2.75 16.22 -3.22
CA TYR A 453 3.84 15.28 -3.47
C TYR A 453 4.12 15.07 -4.96
N LEU A 454 3.08 14.93 -5.80
CA LEU A 454 3.24 14.81 -7.26
C LEU A 454 3.86 16.07 -7.88
N ARG A 455 3.50 17.26 -7.38
CA ARG A 455 4.08 18.55 -7.79
C ARG A 455 5.55 18.67 -7.38
N ASP A 456 5.89 18.25 -6.18
CA ASP A 456 7.28 18.28 -5.68
C ASP A 456 8.18 17.32 -6.51
N LEU A 457 7.62 16.21 -7.01
CA LEU A 457 8.28 15.31 -7.96
C LEU A 457 8.29 15.81 -9.42
N MET A 458 7.73 16.99 -9.70
CA MET A 458 7.61 17.56 -11.05
C MET A 458 6.87 16.67 -12.05
N LEU A 459 5.90 15.86 -11.57
CA LEU A 459 5.06 15.03 -12.42
C LEU A 459 3.94 15.86 -13.08
N PRO A 460 3.52 15.50 -14.30
CA PRO A 460 2.56 16.30 -15.06
C PRO A 460 1.14 16.16 -14.50
N THR A 461 0.73 17.08 -13.62
CA THR A 461 -0.62 17.15 -13.07
C THR A 461 -1.50 18.20 -13.79
N PRO A 462 -2.81 17.97 -13.98
CA PRO A 462 -3.75 18.98 -14.44
C PRO A 462 -3.89 20.12 -13.42
N ASP A 463 -3.26 21.27 -13.70
CA ASP A 463 -3.15 22.38 -12.74
C ASP A 463 -4.50 22.88 -12.24
N LYS A 464 -5.50 23.02 -13.12
CA LYS A 464 -6.83 23.56 -12.76
C LYS A 464 -7.53 22.68 -11.73
N GLU A 465 -7.53 21.37 -11.97
CA GLU A 465 -8.15 20.38 -11.09
C GLU A 465 -7.38 20.27 -9.77
N SER A 466 -6.05 20.24 -9.84
CA SER A 466 -5.19 20.23 -8.65
C SER A 466 -5.38 21.47 -7.76
N ASP A 467 -5.41 22.67 -8.36
CA ASP A 467 -5.63 23.92 -7.66
C ASP A 467 -7.02 23.99 -7.02
N HIS A 468 -8.03 23.41 -7.67
CA HIS A 468 -9.36 23.34 -7.11
C HIS A 468 -9.41 22.47 -5.84
N ILE A 469 -8.75 21.32 -5.84
CA ILE A 469 -8.69 20.44 -4.66
C ILE A 469 -7.97 21.13 -3.49
N ILE A 470 -6.82 21.76 -3.76
CA ILE A 470 -6.08 22.52 -2.74
C ILE A 470 -6.93 23.71 -2.23
N LYS A 471 -7.69 24.37 -3.10
CA LYS A 471 -8.65 25.43 -2.71
C LYS A 471 -9.72 24.88 -1.75
N LEU A 472 -10.35 23.75 -2.09
CA LEU A 472 -11.36 23.12 -1.22
C LEU A 472 -10.78 22.76 0.15
N TYR A 473 -9.55 22.25 0.20
CA TYR A 473 -8.88 21.97 1.47
C TYR A 473 -8.57 23.24 2.26
N THR A 474 -8.14 24.31 1.59
CA THR A 474 -7.89 25.60 2.24
C THR A 474 -9.18 26.21 2.81
N GLU A 475 -10.30 26.11 2.07
CA GLU A 475 -11.64 26.52 2.55
C GLU A 475 -12.08 25.72 3.77
N LEU A 476 -11.83 24.41 3.77
CA LEU A 476 -12.07 23.55 4.93
C LEU A 476 -11.21 23.97 6.14
N LEU A 477 -9.93 24.30 5.95
CA LEU A 477 -9.09 24.83 7.03
C LEU A 477 -9.61 26.15 7.62
N ILE A 478 -10.24 27.00 6.79
CA ILE A 478 -10.91 28.24 7.26
C ILE A 478 -12.12 27.89 8.14
N GLU A 479 -12.95 26.94 7.71
CA GLU A 479 -14.14 26.48 8.45
C GLU A 479 -13.77 25.93 9.84
N TYR A 480 -12.73 25.09 9.92
CA TYR A 480 -12.22 24.55 11.20
C TYR A 480 -11.28 25.50 11.95
N ARG A 481 -11.12 26.76 11.49
CA ARG A 481 -10.31 27.82 12.13
C ARG A 481 -8.83 27.45 12.34
N GLN A 482 -8.24 26.69 11.42
CA GLN A 482 -6.82 26.33 11.43
C GLN A 482 -5.93 27.45 10.89
N ASN A 483 -5.97 28.61 11.57
CA ASN A 483 -5.45 29.89 11.08
C ASN A 483 -3.97 29.87 10.66
N LYS A 484 -3.14 29.07 11.34
CA LYS A 484 -1.71 28.97 11.07
C LYS A 484 -1.42 28.31 9.71
N LEU A 485 -2.24 27.34 9.32
CA LEU A 485 -2.00 26.50 8.16
C LEU A 485 -2.57 27.07 6.86
N ILE A 486 -3.56 27.96 6.96
CA ILE A 486 -4.22 28.54 5.79
C ILE A 486 -3.21 29.21 4.85
N ALA A 487 -2.20 29.93 5.38
CA ALA A 487 -1.20 30.55 4.52
C ALA A 487 -0.27 29.55 3.83
N LEU A 488 0.09 28.46 4.51
CA LEU A 488 0.90 27.39 3.93
C LEU A 488 0.22 26.83 2.67
N TYR A 489 -1.04 26.41 2.77
CA TYR A 489 -1.77 25.84 1.63
C TYR A 489 -2.19 26.89 0.61
N ALA A 490 -2.58 28.10 1.04
CA ALA A 490 -2.87 29.20 0.11
C ALA A 490 -1.66 29.60 -0.75
N SER A 491 -0.43 29.47 -0.22
CA SER A 491 0.80 29.74 -0.99
C SER A 491 1.01 28.78 -2.17
N LYS A 492 0.31 27.64 -2.18
CA LYS A 492 0.39 26.61 -3.23
C LYS A 492 -0.63 26.79 -4.35
N LEU A 493 -1.47 27.83 -4.24
CA LEU A 493 -2.48 28.17 -5.23
C LEU A 493 -1.96 29.26 -6.19
N PRO A 494 -2.56 29.40 -7.38
CA PRO A 494 -2.29 30.52 -8.26
C PRO A 494 -2.54 31.84 -7.56
N ARG A 495 -1.75 32.86 -7.91
CA ARG A 495 -1.73 34.17 -7.26
C ARG A 495 -3.11 34.79 -7.08
N ASP A 496 -3.96 34.75 -8.11
CA ASP A 496 -5.29 35.36 -8.05
C ASP A 496 -6.21 34.61 -7.06
N THR A 497 -6.17 33.29 -7.10
CA THR A 497 -6.94 32.40 -6.20
C THR A 497 -6.45 32.51 -4.75
N SER A 498 -5.14 32.56 -4.52
CA SER A 498 -4.57 32.72 -3.19
C SER A 498 -4.96 34.07 -2.57
N ILE A 499 -5.00 35.14 -3.37
CA ILE A 499 -5.44 36.46 -2.92
C ILE A 499 -6.92 36.43 -2.54
N GLU A 500 -7.76 35.81 -3.36
CA GLU A 500 -9.20 35.71 -3.11
C GLU A 500 -9.51 34.95 -1.81
N ILE A 501 -8.98 33.73 -1.65
CA ILE A 501 -9.27 32.88 -0.50
C ILE A 501 -8.73 33.49 0.79
N TYR A 502 -7.48 33.97 0.77
CA TYR A 502 -6.89 34.55 1.97
C TYR A 502 -7.59 35.86 2.36
N ALA A 503 -8.06 36.65 1.38
CA ALA A 503 -8.83 37.85 1.67
C ALA A 503 -10.21 37.55 2.27
N LEU A 504 -10.89 36.49 1.79
CA LEU A 504 -12.14 35.97 2.36
C LEU A 504 -11.92 35.48 3.80
N PHE A 505 -10.82 34.77 4.06
CA PHE A 505 -10.44 34.38 5.41
C PHE A 505 -10.26 35.60 6.33
N LEU A 506 -9.42 36.57 5.94
CA LEU A 506 -9.12 37.75 6.76
C LEU A 506 -10.36 38.62 7.04
N LYS A 507 -11.33 38.64 6.12
CA LYS A 507 -12.60 39.36 6.28
C LYS A 507 -13.33 38.95 7.56
N ASP A 508 -13.35 37.65 7.87
CA ASP A 508 -14.12 37.10 8.98
C ASP A 508 -13.33 37.09 10.32
N VAL A 509 -12.07 37.55 10.31
CA VAL A 509 -11.21 37.60 11.50
C VAL A 509 -11.58 38.79 12.41
N MET A 510 -12.39 38.50 13.44
CA MET A 510 -12.78 39.48 14.48
C MET A 510 -11.83 39.56 15.69
N ALA A 511 -10.63 38.97 15.56
CA ALA A 511 -9.63 38.81 16.61
C ALA A 511 -8.99 40.15 17.06
N SER A 512 -8.02 40.10 17.98
CA SER A 512 -7.27 41.29 18.42
C SER A 512 -6.38 41.86 17.30
N TYR A 513 -5.99 43.13 17.40
CA TYR A 513 -5.03 43.75 16.46
C TYR A 513 -3.73 42.95 16.35
N ALA A 514 -3.22 42.46 17.48
CA ALA A 514 -2.00 41.66 17.54
C ALA A 514 -2.14 40.34 16.76
N GLU A 515 -3.30 39.68 16.83
CA GLU A 515 -3.56 38.43 16.11
C GLU A 515 -3.74 38.68 14.61
N ARG A 516 -4.46 39.73 14.21
CA ARG A 516 -4.54 40.13 12.79
C ARG A 516 -3.16 40.42 12.19
N HIS A 517 -2.32 41.14 12.94
CA HIS A 517 -0.95 41.42 12.53
C HIS A 517 -0.10 40.15 12.42
N LYS A 518 -0.28 39.18 13.34
CA LYS A 518 0.38 37.86 13.24
C LYS A 518 -0.01 37.11 11.97
N LEU A 519 -1.30 37.10 11.60
CA LEU A 519 -1.75 36.46 10.36
C LEU A 519 -1.19 37.16 9.12
N PHE A 520 -1.12 38.49 9.15
CA PHE A 520 -0.49 39.27 8.09
C PHE A 520 1.00 38.91 7.91
N ILE A 521 1.76 38.86 9.01
CA ILE A 521 3.18 38.45 8.99
C ILE A 521 3.32 37.01 8.49
N LEU A 522 2.43 36.12 8.93
CA LEU A 522 2.47 34.72 8.54
C LEU A 522 2.21 34.57 7.02
N ALA A 523 1.28 35.35 6.45
CA ALA A 523 1.10 35.39 5.00
C ALA A 523 2.36 35.87 4.26
N GLU A 524 3.05 36.87 4.80
CA GLU A 524 4.31 37.38 4.24
C GLU A 524 5.41 36.31 4.29
N GLN A 525 5.53 35.56 5.38
CA GLN A 525 6.51 34.47 5.55
C GLN A 525 6.34 33.35 4.51
N TYR A 526 5.11 33.00 4.16
CA TYR A 526 4.82 32.02 3.11
C TYR A 526 4.88 32.59 1.69
N GLY A 527 5.27 33.86 1.53
CA GLY A 527 5.45 34.50 0.21
C GLY A 527 4.15 34.91 -0.47
N LEU A 528 3.05 35.04 0.28
CA LEU A 528 1.78 35.54 -0.28
C LEU A 528 1.87 37.03 -0.58
N ASN A 529 1.11 37.49 -1.57
CA ASN A 529 1.04 38.91 -1.90
C ASN A 529 0.17 39.68 -0.89
N VAL A 530 0.78 40.04 0.24
CA VAL A 530 0.09 40.70 1.36
C VAL A 530 -0.54 42.04 0.99
N ILE A 531 0.05 42.78 0.03
CA ILE A 531 -0.47 44.07 -0.44
C ILE A 531 -1.80 43.88 -1.16
N ALA A 532 -1.83 42.96 -2.13
CA ALA A 532 -3.03 42.66 -2.90
C ALA A 532 -4.11 42.01 -2.02
N ILE A 533 -3.71 41.14 -1.08
CA ILE A 533 -4.60 40.54 -0.08
C ILE A 533 -5.25 41.63 0.77
N ALA A 534 -4.47 42.51 1.41
CA ALA A 534 -5.00 43.57 2.27
C ALA A 534 -5.97 44.50 1.51
N ARG A 535 -5.63 44.83 0.26
CA ARG A 535 -6.50 45.60 -0.62
C ARG A 535 -7.81 44.88 -0.91
N LYS A 536 -7.75 43.60 -1.28
CA LYS A 536 -8.92 42.79 -1.58
C LYS A 536 -9.80 42.60 -0.34
N THR A 537 -9.22 42.39 0.84
CA THR A 537 -9.96 42.30 2.11
C THR A 537 -10.71 43.59 2.40
N PHE A 538 -10.06 44.75 2.23
CA PHE A 538 -10.73 46.05 2.36
C PHE A 538 -11.92 46.16 1.39
N ASP A 539 -11.69 45.87 0.11
CA ASP A 539 -12.73 45.99 -0.92
C ASP A 539 -13.92 45.04 -0.66
N LEU A 540 -13.67 43.80 -0.17
CA LEU A 540 -14.72 42.85 0.20
C LEU A 540 -15.58 43.33 1.38
N ILE A 541 -14.96 43.83 2.44
CA ILE A 541 -15.67 44.38 3.61
C ILE A 541 -16.51 45.60 3.19
N PHE A 542 -15.94 46.47 2.34
CA PHE A 542 -16.61 47.69 1.93
C PHE A 542 -17.78 47.43 0.97
N GLN A 543 -17.62 46.52 0.01
CA GLN A 543 -18.67 46.14 -0.94
C GLN A 543 -19.90 45.54 -0.27
N GLU A 544 -19.71 44.65 0.70
CA GLU A 544 -20.81 44.02 1.44
C GLU A 544 -21.69 45.08 2.14
N ILE A 545 -21.07 46.10 2.71
CA ILE A 545 -21.80 47.14 3.44
C ILE A 545 -22.41 48.16 2.47
N GLU A 546 -21.78 48.45 1.33
CA GLU A 546 -22.46 49.20 0.25
C GLU A 546 -23.69 48.47 -0.28
N THR A 547 -23.64 47.15 -0.42
CA THR A 547 -24.82 46.37 -0.85
C THR A 547 -25.90 46.33 0.21
N ALA A 548 -25.55 46.28 1.50
CA ALA A 548 -26.50 46.39 2.61
C ALA A 548 -27.20 47.76 2.60
N ASP A 549 -26.45 48.84 2.35
CA ASP A 549 -26.99 50.20 2.32
C ASP A 549 -27.89 50.46 1.09
N LYS A 550 -27.67 49.79 -0.05
CA LYS A 550 -28.56 49.90 -1.22
C LYS A 550 -29.94 49.27 -1.02
N HIS A 551 -30.07 48.29 -0.12
CA HIS A 551 -31.34 47.65 0.23
C HIS A 551 -32.02 48.31 1.45
N GLY A 552 -31.28 49.15 2.18
CA GLY A 552 -31.82 50.06 3.20
C GLY A 552 -32.30 51.37 2.56
N ALA A 553 -33.50 51.81 2.93
CA ALA A 553 -34.12 53.01 2.38
C ALA A 553 -33.25 54.27 2.52
N VAL A 554 -33.20 55.05 1.43
CA VAL A 554 -33.00 56.51 1.30
C VAL A 554 -32.02 57.16 2.28
N PHE A 555 -30.99 57.82 1.71
CA PHE A 555 -30.09 58.76 2.39
C PHE A 555 -30.86 59.90 3.08
N ASP A 556 -31.48 59.64 4.22
CA ASP A 556 -31.82 60.67 5.19
C ASP A 556 -30.54 61.02 5.95
N VAL A 557 -30.10 62.27 5.82
CA VAL A 557 -29.00 62.83 6.60
C VAL A 557 -29.38 62.74 8.09
N ARG A 558 -28.95 61.67 8.75
CA ARG A 558 -29.16 61.48 10.18
C ARG A 558 -28.10 62.29 10.92
N ILE A 559 -28.52 63.38 11.54
CA ILE A 559 -27.67 64.14 12.46
C ILE A 559 -27.61 63.34 13.77
N ILE A 560 -26.45 62.70 14.00
CA ILE A 560 -26.21 61.80 15.14
C ILE A 560 -25.52 62.58 16.28
N SER A 561 -25.86 62.30 17.53
CA SER A 561 -25.16 62.88 18.68
C SER A 561 -23.76 62.28 18.84
N LEU A 562 -22.74 63.09 19.14
CA LEU A 562 -21.35 62.66 19.41
C LEU A 562 -21.22 61.62 20.53
N LYS A 563 -22.26 61.44 21.36
CA LYS A 563 -22.29 60.48 22.47
C LYS A 563 -22.96 59.15 22.14
N GLU A 564 -23.48 58.98 20.91
CA GLU A 564 -24.05 57.70 20.51
C GLU A 564 -22.98 56.62 20.38
N PRO A 565 -23.26 55.37 20.79
CA PRO A 565 -22.33 54.27 20.65
C PRO A 565 -22.14 53.91 19.17
N ILE A 566 -20.88 53.68 18.78
CA ILE A 566 -20.51 53.26 17.43
C ILE A 566 -21.16 51.92 17.12
N LYS A 567 -21.82 51.79 15.98
CA LYS A 567 -22.45 50.54 15.56
C LYS A 567 -21.39 49.50 15.24
N GLN A 568 -21.73 48.23 15.44
CA GLN A 568 -20.82 47.13 15.12
C GLN A 568 -20.37 47.12 13.65
N THR A 569 -21.24 47.54 12.73
CA THR A 569 -20.94 47.68 11.29
C THR A 569 -19.89 48.77 11.01
N GLU A 570 -19.96 49.89 11.72
CA GLU A 570 -19.00 51.00 11.60
C GLU A 570 -17.63 50.59 12.18
N ILE A 571 -17.62 49.81 13.27
CA ILE A 571 -16.39 49.23 13.84
C ILE A 571 -15.70 48.31 12.82
N ILE A 572 -16.45 47.47 12.10
CA ILE A 572 -15.91 46.58 11.08
C ILE A 572 -15.29 47.37 9.92
N GLN A 573 -15.91 48.48 9.50
CA GLN A 573 -15.36 49.36 8.44
C GLN A 573 -14.07 50.06 8.87
N ILE A 574 -14.02 50.56 10.10
CA ILE A 574 -12.81 51.19 10.64
C ILE A 574 -11.69 50.13 10.72
N ARG A 575 -12.02 48.91 11.16
CA ARG A 575 -11.07 47.79 11.21
C ARG A 575 -10.58 47.37 9.83
N ALA A 576 -11.38 47.53 8.78
CA ALA A 576 -10.94 47.21 7.42
C ALA A 576 -9.73 48.05 6.98
N LEU A 577 -9.64 49.30 7.44
CA LEU A 577 -8.47 50.16 7.19
C LEU A 577 -7.20 49.66 7.89
N GLU A 578 -7.33 48.92 9.00
CA GLU A 578 -6.16 48.39 9.72
C GLU A 578 -5.33 47.47 8.82
N TRP A 579 -5.97 46.65 7.98
CA TRP A 579 -5.29 45.75 7.03
C TRP A 579 -4.31 46.50 6.12
N LEU A 580 -4.65 47.72 5.71
CA LEU A 580 -3.81 48.57 4.85
C LEU A 580 -2.72 49.32 5.61
N THR A 581 -2.80 49.37 6.94
CA THR A 581 -1.80 50.04 7.78
C THR A 581 -0.65 49.14 8.21
N PHE A 582 -0.82 47.81 8.10
CA PHE A 582 0.23 46.84 8.41
C PHE A 582 1.45 46.98 7.49
N ASN A 583 1.24 47.30 6.21
CA ASN A 583 2.34 47.57 5.27
C ASN A 583 2.54 49.08 5.04
N LYS A 584 3.78 49.55 5.21
CA LYS A 584 4.16 50.97 5.00
C LYS A 584 3.90 51.44 3.57
N GLU A 585 4.02 50.56 2.58
CA GLU A 585 3.80 50.91 1.17
C GLU A 585 2.34 51.31 0.89
N GLN A 586 1.39 50.78 1.68
CA GLN A 586 -0.04 51.04 1.54
C GLN A 586 -0.52 52.23 2.37
N HIS A 587 0.34 52.90 3.16
CA HIS A 587 -0.08 54.04 3.99
C HIS A 587 -0.72 55.18 3.19
N ARG A 588 -0.22 55.46 1.98
CA ARG A 588 -0.82 56.47 1.09
C ARG A 588 -2.21 56.07 0.63
N GLU A 589 -2.42 54.78 0.38
CA GLU A 589 -3.69 54.23 -0.04
C GLU A 589 -4.69 54.18 1.11
N ALA A 590 -4.24 53.74 2.30
CA ALA A 590 -5.01 53.76 3.54
C ALA A 590 -5.53 55.16 3.87
N LEU A 591 -4.72 56.22 3.68
CA LEU A 591 -5.16 57.61 3.87
C LEU A 591 -6.26 58.03 2.88
N LYS A 592 -6.16 57.62 1.62
CA LYS A 592 -7.19 57.92 0.61
C LYS A 592 -8.50 57.22 0.94
N LEU A 593 -8.45 55.93 1.23
CA LEU A 593 -9.62 55.13 1.59
C LEU A 593 -10.22 55.55 2.93
N GLY A 594 -9.36 55.95 3.89
CA GLY A 594 -9.79 56.54 5.15
C GLY A 594 -10.57 57.83 4.93
N ASN A 595 -10.16 58.70 4.01
CA ASN A 595 -10.93 59.89 3.64
C ASN A 595 -12.30 59.51 3.05
N THR A 596 -12.35 58.50 2.17
CA THR A 596 -13.62 57.97 1.66
C THR A 596 -14.53 57.46 2.79
N LEU A 597 -13.97 56.76 3.78
CA LEU A 597 -14.73 56.28 4.93
C LEU A 597 -15.22 57.44 5.81
N CYS A 598 -14.36 58.43 6.09
CA CYS A 598 -14.74 59.63 6.82
C CYS A 598 -15.89 60.37 6.12
N ARG A 599 -15.86 60.50 4.79
CA ARG A 599 -16.95 61.11 4.00
C ARG A 599 -18.25 60.30 3.99
N ARG A 600 -18.20 59.03 4.35
CA ARG A 600 -19.39 58.19 4.49
C ARG A 600 -20.02 58.36 5.87
N PHE A 601 -19.20 58.57 6.90
CA PHE A 601 -19.67 58.82 8.27
C PHE A 601 -20.11 60.26 8.52
N LEU A 602 -19.54 61.22 7.80
CA LEU A 602 -19.97 62.63 7.74
C LEU A 602 -21.13 62.78 6.75
#